data_AF-A0A644WW53-F1
#
_entry.id   AF-A0A644WW53-F1
#
_cell.length_a   1.000
_cell.length_b   1.000
_cell.length_c   1.000
_cell.angle_alpha   90.00
_cell.angle_beta   90.00
_cell.angle_gamma   90.00
#
_symmetry.space_group_name_H-M   'P 1'
#
loop_
_entity.id
_entity.type
_entity.pdbx_description
1 polymer ?
#
loop_
_entity_poly.entity_id
_entity_poly.type
_entity_poly.pdbx_seq_one_letter_code
_entity_poly.pdbx_strand_id
1 'polypeptide(L)'
;MAEEKVSCAVPASTVEGSSNEPAPAAEVKKEAVRMGVTVGMKAPDFTAPAYYKGKFTTVKLSDFAGKWVSLCFYPGDFTFV
;
A
#
# COMPACT_ATOMS: atom_id res chain seq x y z
N MET A 1 -15.66 -14.86 -20.47
CA MET A 1 -16.18 -13.90 -19.47
C MET A 1 -15.89 -14.53 -18.10
N ALA A 2 -14.74 -14.22 -17.50
CA ALA A 2 -14.39 -14.75 -16.18
C ALA A 2 -14.76 -13.69 -15.14
N GLU A 3 -15.85 -13.93 -14.43
CA GLU A 3 -16.20 -13.21 -13.21
C GLU A 3 -15.31 -13.76 -12.09
N GLU A 4 -14.28 -13.00 -11.72
CA GLU A 4 -13.49 -13.32 -10.54
C GLU A 4 -14.17 -12.69 -9.32
N LYS A 5 -14.70 -13.55 -8.45
CA LYS A 5 -15.37 -13.17 -7.20
C LYS A 5 -14.36 -12.57 -6.23
N VAL A 6 -14.18 -11.26 -6.27
CA VAL A 6 -13.48 -10.53 -5.20
C VAL A 6 -14.46 -10.39 -4.04
N SER A 7 -14.44 -11.37 -3.14
CA SER A 7 -15.12 -11.33 -1.84
C SER A 7 -14.64 -10.12 -1.06
N CYS A 8 -15.53 -9.48 -0.28
CA CYS A 8 -15.27 -8.29 0.56
C CYS A 8 -14.18 -8.45 1.64
N ALA A 9 -13.38 -9.51 1.58
CA ALA A 9 -12.16 -9.63 2.36
C ALA A 9 -11.12 -8.66 1.78
N VAL A 10 -10.79 -7.62 2.55
CA VAL A 10 -9.72 -6.66 2.22
C VAL A 10 -8.41 -7.46 2.14
N PRO A 11 -7.78 -7.64 0.96
CA PRO A 11 -6.47 -8.25 0.91
C PRO A 11 -5.47 -7.34 1.64
N ALA A 12 -4.62 -7.95 2.46
CA ALA A 12 -3.61 -7.22 3.21
C ALA A 12 -2.70 -6.44 2.23
N SER A 13 -2.55 -5.14 2.48
CA SER A 13 -1.58 -4.31 1.76
C SER A 13 -0.18 -4.72 2.15
N THR A 14 0.68 -5.00 1.17
CA THR A 14 2.08 -5.39 1.38
C THR A 14 2.99 -4.33 0.80
N VAL A 15 4.01 -3.92 1.56
CA VAL A 15 5.09 -3.03 1.11
C VAL A 15 6.34 -3.89 0.94
N GLU A 16 6.85 -4.04 -0.28
CA GLU A 16 8.09 -4.76 -0.53
C GLU A 16 9.27 -3.81 -0.28
N GLY A 17 9.79 -3.83 0.96
CA GLY A 17 10.85 -2.93 1.40
C GLY A 17 11.32 -3.04 2.86
N SER A 18 11.19 -4.20 3.51
CA SER A 18 11.86 -4.46 4.80
C SER A 18 12.41 -5.89 4.83
N SER A 19 13.72 -6.01 5.03
CA SER A 19 14.44 -7.27 5.23
C SER A 19 13.83 -8.04 6.39
N ASN A 20 13.30 -9.23 6.15
CA ASN A 20 12.89 -10.16 7.19
C ASN A 20 14.09 -11.05 7.56
N GLU A 21 14.77 -10.73 8.66
CA GLU A 21 15.67 -11.65 9.37
C GLU A 21 15.18 -11.75 10.83
N PRO A 22 14.98 -12.97 11.39
CA PRO A 22 14.39 -13.12 12.70
C PRO A 22 15.45 -13.02 13.81
N ALA A 23 15.29 -12.07 14.73
CA ALA A 23 16.03 -12.01 16.00
C ALA A 23 15.12 -11.45 17.13
N PRO A 24 15.38 -11.81 18.40
CA PRO A 24 14.33 -12.22 19.34
C PRO A 24 13.67 -11.09 20.14
N ALA A 25 12.58 -11.47 20.79
CA ALA A 25 11.67 -10.68 21.61
C ALA A 25 12.32 -9.56 22.46
N ALA A 26 11.95 -8.31 22.15
CA ALA A 26 12.04 -7.17 23.07
C ALA A 26 10.89 -6.18 22.80
N GLU A 27 10.09 -5.95 23.84
CA GLU A 27 9.13 -4.88 24.14
C GLU A 27 8.67 -3.93 23.01
N VAL A 28 7.38 -4.06 22.65
CA VAL A 28 6.68 -3.20 21.68
C VAL A 28 6.41 -1.81 22.27
N LYS A 29 7.35 -0.88 22.10
CA LYS A 29 7.01 0.55 22.01
C LYS A 29 6.29 0.75 20.68
N LYS A 30 5.01 1.12 20.73
CA LYS A 30 4.27 1.65 19.56
C LYS A 30 4.81 3.03 19.18
N GLU A 31 6.07 3.10 18.78
CA GLU A 31 6.54 4.23 17.98
C GLU A 31 6.12 3.93 16.55
N ALA A 32 5.38 4.84 15.93
CA ALA A 32 5.05 4.74 14.53
C ALA A 32 6.35 4.57 13.75
N VAL A 33 6.51 3.44 13.05
CA VAL A 33 7.62 3.21 12.13
C VAL A 33 7.64 4.41 11.19
N ARG A 34 8.67 5.26 11.33
CA ARG A 34 8.84 6.43 10.46
C ARG A 34 8.98 5.90 9.04
N MET A 35 7.99 6.17 8.20
CA MET A 35 8.09 5.88 6.77
C MET A 35 9.27 6.67 6.20
N GLY A 36 10.36 5.98 5.88
CA GLY A 36 11.59 6.54 5.32
C GLY A 36 11.43 6.86 3.84
N VAL A 37 10.58 7.85 3.50
CA VAL A 37 10.47 8.35 2.13
C VAL A 37 11.33 9.60 1.98
N THR A 38 12.30 9.55 1.08
CA THR A 38 13.21 10.65 0.77
C THR A 38 13.11 11.00 -0.70
N VAL A 39 13.18 12.30 -1.01
CA VAL A 39 13.13 12.79 -2.40
C VAL A 39 14.36 12.32 -3.16
N GLY A 40 14.16 11.87 -4.40
CA GLY A 40 15.23 11.38 -5.28
C GLY A 40 15.59 9.90 -5.08
N MET A 41 15.08 9.25 -4.03
CA MET A 41 15.16 7.79 -3.90
C MET A 41 13.98 7.12 -4.62
N LYS A 42 14.17 5.85 -4.99
CA LYS A 42 13.09 5.04 -5.56
C LYS A 42 11.94 4.96 -4.55
N ALA A 43 10.73 5.29 -5.00
CA ALA A 43 9.54 5.17 -4.17
C ALA A 43 9.37 3.70 -3.69
N PRO A 44 9.02 3.47 -2.40
CA PRO A 44 8.75 2.13 -1.90
C PRO A 44 7.62 1.48 -2.68
N ASP A 45 7.83 0.25 -3.12
CA ASP A 45 6.80 -0.48 -3.86
C ASP A 45 5.74 -0.99 -2.89
N PHE A 46 4.48 -0.87 -3.28
CA PHE A 46 3.36 -1.36 -2.50
C PHE A 46 2.33 -2.02 -3.41
N THR A 47 1.63 -2.99 -2.84
CA THR A 47 0.47 -3.62 -3.45
C THR A 47 -0.71 -3.43 -2.51
N ALA A 48 -1.83 -2.92 -3.04
CA ALA A 48 -3.03 -2.65 -2.26
C ALA A 48 -4.30 -2.96 -3.07
N PRO A 49 -5.42 -3.29 -2.40
CA PRO A 49 -6.73 -3.27 -3.05
C PRO A 49 -7.13 -1.83 -3.40
N ALA A 50 -7.79 -1.68 -4.54
CA ALA A 50 -8.34 -0.41 -5.01
C ALA A 50 -9.71 -0.63 -5.66
N TYR A 51 -10.53 0.42 -5.66
CA TYR A 51 -11.77 0.44 -6.43
C TYR A 51 -11.59 1.35 -7.65
N TYR A 52 -11.71 0.78 -8.85
CA TYR A 52 -11.51 1.50 -10.10
C TYR A 52 -12.59 1.14 -11.12
N LYS A 53 -13.23 2.15 -11.71
CA LYS A 53 -14.28 1.99 -12.73
C LYS A 53 -15.38 0.98 -12.36
N GLY A 54 -15.87 1.05 -11.12
CA GLY A 54 -16.97 0.21 -10.67
C GLY A 54 -16.56 -1.19 -10.18
N LYS A 55 -15.26 -1.50 -10.13
CA LYS A 55 -14.74 -2.84 -9.80
C LYS A 55 -13.63 -2.79 -8.76
N PHE A 56 -13.57 -3.82 -7.93
CA PHE A 56 -12.41 -4.08 -7.07
C PHE A 56 -11.27 -4.63 -7.92
N THR A 57 -10.09 -4.06 -7.74
CA THR A 57 -8.85 -4.47 -8.41
C THR A 57 -7.71 -4.43 -7.40
N THR A 58 -6.63 -5.13 -7.71
CA THR A 58 -5.35 -4.94 -7.01
C THR A 58 -4.53 -3.92 -7.79
N VAL A 59 -3.84 -3.02 -7.10
CA VAL A 59 -2.93 -2.03 -7.69
C VAL A 59 -1.53 -2.22 -7.11
N LYS A 60 -0.51 -2.27 -7.98
CA LYS A 60 0.90 -2.26 -7.60
C LYS A 60 1.56 -0.99 -8.13
N LEU A 61 2.38 -0.32 -7.32
CA LEU A 61 3.04 0.92 -7.75
C LEU A 61 3.97 0.69 -8.95
N SER A 62 4.67 -0.45 -8.96
CA SER A 62 5.52 -0.87 -10.09
C SER A 62 4.80 -0.98 -11.44
N ASP A 63 3.49 -1.21 -11.48
CA ASP A 63 2.72 -1.32 -12.74
C ASP A 63 2.64 0.01 -13.50
N PHE A 64 2.94 1.13 -12.83
CA PHE A 64 2.93 2.48 -13.41
C PHE A 64 4.33 2.98 -13.78
N ALA A 65 5.35 2.13 -13.76
CA ALA A 65 6.70 2.50 -14.19
C ALA A 65 6.70 3.10 -15.61
N GLY A 66 7.45 4.19 -15.79
CA GLY A 66 7.48 4.94 -17.06
C GLY A 66 6.36 5.96 -17.24
N LYS A 67 5.45 6.10 -16.27
CA LYS A 67 4.42 7.15 -16.22
C LYS A 67 4.64 8.05 -15.01
N TRP A 68 4.22 9.30 -15.12
CA TRP A 68 4.12 10.17 -13.95
C TRP A 68 2.91 9.77 -13.12
N VAL A 69 3.13 9.61 -11.81
CA VAL A 69 2.11 9.20 -10.84
C VAL A 69 2.08 10.23 -9.71
N SER A 70 0.88 10.69 -9.35
CA SER A 70 0.64 11.48 -8.15
C SER A 70 -0.07 10.59 -7.13
N LEU A 71 0.54 10.42 -5.96
CA LEU A 71 -0.03 9.63 -4.86
C LEU A 71 -0.38 10.56 -3.71
N CYS A 72 -1.67 10.63 -3.38
CA CYS A 72 -2.20 11.49 -2.31
C CYS A 72 -2.79 10.60 -1.21
N PHE A 73 -2.38 10.86 0.03
CA PHE A 73 -2.99 10.26 1.22
C PHE A 73 -3.98 11.26 1.82
N TYR A 74 -5.13 10.77 2.26
CA TYR A 74 -6.12 11.56 2.99
C TYR A 74 -6.58 10.79 4.23
N PRO A 75 -7.09 11.47 5.28
CA PRO A 75 -7.30 10.85 6.60
C PRO A 75 -8.38 9.76 6.62
N GLY A 76 -9.40 9.87 5.78
CA GLY A 76 -10.48 8.89 5.70
C GLY A 76 -11.67 9.39 4.88
N ASP A 77 -12.58 8.46 4.57
CA ASP A 77 -13.83 8.76 3.88
C ASP A 77 -14.84 9.39 4.85
N PHE A 78 -15.73 10.24 4.32
CA PHE A 78 -16.80 10.92 5.08
C PHE A 78 -16.30 11.78 6.26
N THR A 79 -15.11 12.37 6.13
CA THR A 79 -14.60 13.37 7.07
C THR A 79 -15.12 14.77 6.75
N PHE A 80 -14.92 15.71 7.68
CA PHE A 80 -15.31 17.11 7.50
C PHE A 80 -14.45 17.80 6.42
N VAL A 81 -15.07 18.72 5.69
CA VAL A 81 -14.42 19.72 4.83
C VAL A 81 -14.27 21.03 5.57
#